data_AF-A0A800JAZ6-F1
#
_entry.id   AF-A0A800JAZ6-F1
#
_cell.length_a   1.000
_cell.length_b   1.000
_cell.length_c   1.000
_cell.angle_alpha   90.00
_cell.angle_beta   90.00
_cell.angle_gamma   90.00
#
_symmetry.space_group_name_H-M   'P 1'
#
loop_
_entity.id
_entity.type
_entity.pdbx_description
1 polymer ?
#
loop_
_entity_poly.entity_id
_entity_poly.type
_entity_poly.pdbx_seq_one_letter_code
_entity_poly.pdbx_strand_id
1 'polypeptide(L)' 'GLGLKEAKEAVESAPKAIKEGVSKEEAEEVKKKLEEAGASAEIK' A
#
# COMPACT_ATOMS: atom_id res chain seq x y z
N GLY A 1 11.83 1.71 -3.68
CA GLY A 1 11.03 1.91 -2.46
C GLY A 1 10.88 3.39 -2.22
N LEU A 2 9.79 3.81 -1.56
CA LEU A 2 9.59 5.20 -1.14
C LEU A 2 10.50 5.52 0.06
N GLY A 3 11.05 6.72 0.14
CA GLY A 3 11.79 7.17 1.33
C GLY A 3 10.88 7.26 2.56
N LEU A 4 11.44 7.20 3.78
CA LEU A 4 10.64 7.20 5.03
C LEU A 4 9.65 8.37 5.11
N LYS A 5 10.05 9.56 4.64
CA LYS A 5 9.20 10.74 4.57
C LYS A 5 8.06 10.57 3.56
N GLU A 6 8.38 10.13 2.34
CA GLU A 6 7.41 9.91 1.26
C GLU A 6 6.40 8.79 1.61
N ALA A 7 6.87 7.73 2.28
CA ALA A 7 6.03 6.65 2.77
C ALA A 7 5.07 7.15 3.86
N LYS A 8 5.54 8.00 4.78
CA LYS A 8 4.70 8.62 5.80
C LYS A 8 3.63 9.51 5.17
N GLU A 9 4.00 10.40 4.26
CA GLU A 9 3.05 11.28 3.56
C GLU A 9 2.03 10.49 2.73
N ALA A 10 2.44 9.37 2.11
CA ALA A 10 1.54 8.50 1.35
C ALA A 10 0.48 7.82 2.24
N VAL A 11 0.84 7.41 3.46
CA VAL A 11 -0.10 6.82 4.44
C VAL A 11 -1.00 7.90 5.06
N GLU A 12 -0.45 9.07 5.40
CA GLU A 12 -1.23 10.20 5.94
C GLU A 12 -2.21 10.78 4.92
N SER A 13 -1.92 10.67 3.61
CA SER A 13 -2.78 11.18 2.53
C SER A 13 -3.77 10.14 2.00
N ALA A 14 -4.10 9.10 2.78
CA ALA A 14 -5.11 8.12 2.38
C ALA A 14 -6.49 8.79 2.14
N PRO A 15 -7.26 8.41 1.10
CA PRO A 15 -7.00 7.30 0.17
C PRO A 15 -6.06 7.69 -0.98
N LYS A 16 -4.91 7.01 -1.08
CA LYS A 16 -3.92 7.17 -2.16
C LYS A 16 -3.51 5.79 -2.69
N ALA A 17 -3.35 5.65 -4.00
CA ALA A 17 -2.87 4.40 -4.59
C ALA A 17 -1.40 4.16 -4.23
N ILE A 18 -1.11 3.04 -3.59
CA ILE A 18 0.25 2.64 -3.16
C ILE A 18 0.99 1.89 -4.28
N LYS A 19 0.25 1.13 -5.09
CA LYS A 19 0.71 0.52 -6.34
C LYS A 19 -0.46 0.43 -7.32
N GLU A 20 -0.19 0.65 -8.60
CA GLU A 20 -1.18 0.58 -9.70
C GLU A 20 -0.67 -0.38 -10.78
N GLY A 21 -1.57 -1.11 -11.43
CA GLY A 21 -1.22 -2.02 -12.54
C GLY A 21 -0.43 -3.27 -12.12
N VAL A 22 -0.49 -3.64 -10.85
CA VAL A 22 0.15 -4.87 -10.34
C VAL A 22 -0.69 -6.11 -10.63
N SER A 23 -0.03 -7.26 -10.77
CA SER A 23 -0.69 -8.56 -10.86
C SER A 23 -1.51 -8.84 -9.59
N LYS A 24 -2.56 -9.66 -9.70
CA LYS A 24 -3.40 -10.04 -8.55
C LYS A 24 -2.57 -10.61 -7.39
N GLU A 25 -1.59 -11.45 -7.69
CA GLU A 25 -0.69 -12.05 -6.70
C GLU A 25 0.13 -10.98 -5.95
N GLU A 26 0.64 -9.97 -6.66
CA GLU A 26 1.40 -8.88 -6.04
C GLU A 26 0.48 -7.92 -5.27
N ALA A 27 -0.76 -7.69 -5.73
CA ALA A 27 -1.76 -6.93 -5.02
C ALA A 27 -2.12 -7.59 -3.67
N GLU A 28 -2.33 -8.90 -3.67
CA GLU A 28 -2.63 -9.68 -2.47
C GLU A 28 -1.45 -9.72 -1.50
N GLU A 29 -0.22 -9.88 -2.01
CA GLU A 29 0.99 -9.85 -1.17
C GLU A 29 1.20 -8.48 -0.51
N VAL A 30 0.99 -7.39 -1.25
CA VAL A 30 1.08 -6.02 -0.71
C VAL A 30 -0.03 -5.75 0.29
N LYS A 31 -1.26 -6.18 0.00
CA LYS A 31 -2.39 -6.06 0.92
C LYS A 31 -2.10 -6.79 2.22
N LYS A 32 -1.64 -8.04 2.15
CA LYS A 32 -1.28 -8.84 3.33
C LYS A 32 -0.19 -8.17 4.16
N LYS A 33 0.88 -7.68 3.53
CA LYS A 33 1.97 -6.96 4.22
C LYS A 33 1.49 -5.68 4.90
N LEU A 34 0.53 -4.97 4.30
CA LEU A 34 -0.07 -3.77 4.89
C LEU A 34 -0.99 -4.14 6.07
N GLU A 35 -1.80 -5.19 5.95
CA GLU A 35 -2.66 -5.69 7.03
C GLU A 35 -1.86 -6.22 8.23
N GLU A 36 -0.77 -6.94 7.99
CA GLU A 36 0.17 -7.37 9.06
C GLU A 36 0.84 -6.19 9.76
N ALA A 37 1.03 -5.07 9.06
CA ALA A 37 1.53 -3.82 9.64
C ALA A 37 0.43 -2.97 10.31
N GLY A 38 -0.83 -3.43 10.33
CA GLY A 38 -1.97 -2.74 10.92
C GLY A 38 -2.64 -1.70 10.01
N ALA A 39 -2.31 -1.68 8.72
CA ALA A 39 -2.94 -0.81 7.72
C ALA A 39 -4.02 -1.55 6.92
N SER A 40 -5.06 -0.85 6.47
CA SER A 40 -6.06 -1.41 5.57
C SER A 40 -5.75 -1.02 4.12
N ALA A 41 -5.76 -2.00 3.21
CA ALA A 41 -5.56 -1.79 1.78
C ALA A 41 -6.70 -2.40 0.97
N GLU A 42 -7.23 -1.63 0.01
CA GLU A 42 -8.31 -2.05 -0.89
C GLU A 42 -7.73 -2.30 -2.28
N ILE A 43 -8.07 -3.45 -2.88
CA ILE A 43 -7.71 -3.79 -4.26
C ILE A 43 -8.91 -3.41 -5.13
N LYS A 44 -8.71 -2.48 -6.07
CA LYS A 44 -9.69 -2.09 -7.10
C LYS A 44 -9.33 -2.68 -8.45
#